data_AF-A0A1H0WC71-F1
#
_entry.id   AF-A0A1H0WC71-F1
#
_cell.length_a   1.000
_cell.length_b   1.000
_cell.length_c   1.000
_cell.angle_alpha   90.00
_cell.angle_beta   90.00
_cell.angle_gamma   90.00
#
_symmetry.space_group_name_H-M   'P 1'
#
loop_
_entity.id
_entity.type
_entity.pdbx_description
1 polymer ?
#
loop_
_entity_poly.entity_id
_entity_poly.type
_entity_poly.pdbx_seq_one_letter_code
_entity_poly.pdbx_strand_id
1 'polypeptide(L)'
;MQQDPYRLRVPTDRLSRLAEALEVVDRHAEINHRYRKLIHDSREMLAAEDVRLTQARGMGKKLMVLVRAAGPDFREELEPEQRRSLDAGLAQADELVHGGGTGQDE
;
A
#
# COMPACT_ATOMS: atom_id res chain seq x y z
N MET A 1 -25.30 11.06 -2.01
CA MET A 1 -24.38 11.68 -2.99
C MET A 1 -23.06 10.94 -2.93
N GLN A 2 -22.66 10.24 -3.99
CA GLN A 2 -21.38 9.54 -4.04
C GLN A 2 -20.28 10.59 -4.22
N GLN A 3 -19.39 10.74 -3.23
CA GLN A 3 -18.33 11.74 -3.28
C GLN A 3 -17.37 11.42 -4.43
N ASP A 4 -17.00 12.44 -5.20
CA ASP A 4 -16.07 12.28 -6.33
C ASP A 4 -14.68 11.83 -5.82
N PRO A 5 -14.23 10.60 -6.12
CA PRO A 5 -12.95 10.08 -5.63
C PRO A 5 -11.74 10.86 -6.14
N TYR A 6 -11.90 11.68 -7.20
CA TYR A 6 -10.86 12.58 -7.67
C TYR A 6 -10.67 13.82 -6.79
N ARG A 7 -11.64 14.13 -5.92
CA ARG A 7 -11.59 15.23 -4.94
C ARG A 7 -11.32 14.77 -3.51
N LEU A 8 -11.46 13.46 -3.24
CA LEU A 8 -11.18 12.90 -1.93
C LEU A 8 -9.68 12.83 -1.68
N ARG A 9 -9.27 13.35 -0.52
CA ARG A 9 -7.90 13.32 -0.03
C ARG A 9 -7.82 12.46 1.21
N VAL A 10 -6.69 11.79 1.36
CA VAL A 10 -6.37 10.89 2.46
C VAL A 10 -5.09 11.41 3.10
N PRO A 11 -5.14 11.79 4.40
CA PRO A 11 -3.94 12.08 5.18
C PRO A 11 -2.94 10.92 5.10
N THR A 12 -1.66 11.20 4.86
CA THR A 12 -0.64 10.16 4.65
C THR A 12 -0.29 9.41 5.92
N ASP A 13 -0.50 10.01 7.09
CA ASP A 13 -0.40 9.34 8.41
C ASP A 13 -1.38 8.15 8.52
N ARG A 14 -2.56 8.25 7.92
CA ARG A 14 -3.53 7.15 7.81
C ARG A 14 -3.06 6.03 6.88
N LEU A 15 -2.00 6.24 6.10
CA LEU A 15 -1.39 5.25 5.19
C LEU A 15 -0.11 4.63 5.77
N SER A 16 0.14 4.78 7.07
CA SER A 16 1.32 4.24 7.76
C SER A 16 1.55 2.75 7.53
N ARG A 17 0.50 1.92 7.62
CA ARG A 17 0.61 0.46 7.39
C ARG A 17 1.04 0.13 5.96
N LEU A 18 0.49 0.85 4.98
CA LEU A 18 0.89 0.72 3.58
C LEU A 18 2.34 1.14 3.37
N ALA A 19 2.78 2.22 4.03
CA ALA A 19 4.17 2.69 3.98
C ALA A 19 5.13 1.64 4.56
N GLU A 20 4.83 1.11 5.74
CA GLU A 20 5.64 0.06 6.39
C GLU A 20 5.74 -1.20 5.53
N ALA A 21 4.63 -1.66 4.93
CA ALA A 21 4.64 -2.83 4.06
C ALA A 21 5.49 -2.59 2.78
N LEU A 22 5.45 -1.39 2.20
CA LEU A 22 6.33 -1.04 1.08
C LEU A 22 7.81 -1.11 1.49
N GLU A 23 8.16 -0.71 2.71
CA GLU A 23 9.53 -0.83 3.22
C GLU A 23 9.94 -2.28 3.50
N VAL A 24 9.03 -3.13 3.97
CA VAL A 24 9.30 -4.57 4.12
C VAL A 24 9.64 -5.18 2.76
N VAL A 25 8.84 -4.87 1.74
CA VAL A 25 9.10 -5.36 0.38
C VAL A 25 10.42 -4.81 -0.18
N ASP A 26 10.70 -3.52 0.01
CA ASP A 26 11.95 -2.89 -0.46
C ASP A 26 13.20 -3.56 0.11
N ARG A 27 13.16 -3.87 1.41
CA ARG A 27 14.29 -4.42 2.17
C ARG A 27 14.50 -5.90 1.94
N HIS A 28 13.41 -6.67 1.84
CA HIS A 28 13.48 -8.13 1.95
C HIS A 28 13.17 -8.85 0.64
N ALA A 29 12.51 -8.22 -0.33
CA ALA A 29 12.18 -8.90 -1.58
C ALA A 29 13.32 -8.83 -2.61
N GLU A 30 13.60 -9.96 -3.25
CA GLU A 30 14.49 -10.03 -4.41
C GLU A 30 13.77 -9.61 -5.70
N ILE A 31 13.48 -8.31 -5.80
CA ILE A 31 12.80 -7.71 -6.96
C ILE A 31 13.74 -6.89 -7.85
N ASN A 32 13.42 -6.83 -9.15
CA ASN A 32 14.21 -6.07 -10.11
C ASN A 32 14.04 -4.54 -9.96
N HIS A 33 14.91 -3.79 -10.65
CA HIS A 33 14.94 -2.32 -10.59
C HIS A 33 13.61 -1.64 -10.98
N ARG A 34 12.83 -2.23 -11.90
CA ARG A 34 11.54 -1.67 -12.33
C ARG A 34 10.54 -1.68 -11.18
N TYR A 35 10.53 -2.76 -10.40
CA TYR A 35 9.67 -2.87 -9.22
C TYR A 35 10.14 -1.97 -8.08
N ARG A 36 11.45 -1.86 -7.84
CA ARG A 36 12.00 -0.91 -6.85
C ARG A 36 11.60 0.54 -7.16
N LYS A 37 11.58 0.93 -8.44
CA LYS A 37 11.09 2.25 -8.85
C LYS A 37 9.65 2.50 -8.39
N LEU A 38 8.76 1.50 -8.47
CA LEU A 38 7.37 1.66 -8.00
C LEU A 38 7.29 1.92 -6.49
N ILE A 39 8.20 1.35 -5.71
CA ILE A 39 8.31 1.61 -4.28
C ILE A 39 8.76 3.05 -4.06
N HIS A 40 9.85 3.48 -4.71
CA HIS A 40 10.35 4.85 -4.61
C HIS A 40 9.29 5.89 -4.99
N ASP A 41 8.62 5.72 -6.13
CA ASP A 41 7.56 6.63 -6.58
C ASP A 41 6.41 6.70 -5.55
N SER A 42 6.14 5.61 -4.82
CA SER A 42 5.09 5.57 -3.80
C SER A 42 5.55 6.26 -2.49
N ARG A 43 6.82 6.10 -2.12
CA ARG A 43 7.43 6.81 -0.97
C ARG A 43 7.47 8.31 -1.19
N GLU A 44 7.77 8.76 -2.40
CA GLU A 44 7.71 10.19 -2.75
C GLU A 44 6.29 10.76 -2.58
N MET A 45 5.25 10.00 -2.93
CA MET A 45 3.87 10.43 -2.69
C MET A 45 3.52 10.47 -1.20
N LEU A 46 4.00 9.51 -0.42
CA LEU A 46 3.77 9.43 1.02
C LEU A 46 4.51 10.53 1.83
N ALA A 47 5.47 11.22 1.21
CA ALA A 47 6.15 12.35 1.84
C ALA A 47 5.28 13.63 1.89
N ALA A 48 4.18 13.70 1.15
CA ALA A 48 3.20 14.77 1.27
C ALA A 48 2.35 14.61 2.55
N GLU A 49 1.71 15.70 3.00
CA GLU A 49 0.76 15.64 4.14
C GLU A 49 -0.50 14.84 3.77
N ASP A 50 -0.98 14.98 2.54
CA ASP A 50 -2.19 14.34 2.07
C ASP A 50 -2.12 13.99 0.56
N VAL A 51 -2.65 12.82 0.20
CA VAL A 51 -2.69 12.32 -1.18
C VAL A 51 -4.12 12.16 -1.65
N ARG A 52 -4.36 12.17 -2.97
CA ARG A 52 -5.68 11.82 -3.51
C ARG A 52 -6.00 10.36 -3.21
N LEU A 53 -7.27 10.04 -2.97
CA LEU A 53 -7.73 8.66 -2.77
C LEU A 53 -7.34 7.75 -3.95
N THR A 54 -7.37 8.26 -5.18
CA THR A 54 -6.92 7.52 -6.36
C THR A 54 -5.42 7.21 -6.34
N GLN A 55 -4.58 8.09 -5.78
CA GLN A 55 -3.16 7.84 -5.56
C GLN A 55 -2.96 6.79 -4.47
N ALA A 56 -3.68 6.90 -3.34
CA ALA A 56 -3.65 5.90 -2.27
C ALA A 56 -4.04 4.50 -2.78
N ARG A 57 -5.11 4.39 -3.57
CA ARG A 57 -5.51 3.17 -4.27
C ARG A 57 -4.43 2.66 -5.22
N GLY A 58 -3.78 3.56 -5.96
CA GLY A 58 -2.67 3.23 -6.83
C GLY A 58 -1.50 2.61 -6.06
N MET A 59 -1.16 3.15 -4.89
CA MET A 59 -0.12 2.60 -4.01
C MET A 59 -0.52 1.23 -3.44
N GLY A 60 -1.78 1.05 -3.02
CA GLY A 60 -2.30 -0.26 -2.59
C GLY A 60 -2.17 -1.34 -3.67
N LYS A 61 -2.56 -1.03 -4.91
CA LYS A 61 -2.38 -1.95 -6.05
C LYS A 61 -0.91 -2.26 -6.32
N LYS A 62 -0.03 -1.26 -6.23
CA LYS A 62 1.41 -1.46 -6.39
C LYS A 62 1.93 -2.44 -5.33
N LEU A 63 1.56 -2.30 -4.06
CA LEU A 63 1.95 -3.24 -3.01
C LEU A 63 1.57 -4.68 -3.36
N MET A 64 0.31 -4.92 -3.77
CA MET A 64 -0.16 -6.25 -4.17
C MET A 64 0.67 -6.84 -5.34
N VAL A 65 0.99 -6.02 -6.33
CA VAL A 65 1.85 -6.43 -7.46
C VAL A 65 3.27 -6.74 -7.01
N LEU A 66 3.83 -5.94 -6.11
CA LEU A 66 5.19 -6.11 -5.60
C LEU A 66 5.32 -7.39 -4.78
N VAL A 67 4.36 -7.69 -3.91
CA VAL A 67 4.33 -8.95 -3.15
C VAL A 67 4.25 -10.15 -4.08
N ARG A 68 3.42 -10.08 -5.13
CA ARG A 68 3.38 -11.13 -6.15
C ARG A 68 4.71 -11.27 -6.92
N ALA A 69 5.38 -10.15 -7.18
CA ALA A 69 6.67 -10.14 -7.86
C ALA A 69 7.82 -10.65 -6.98
N ALA A 70 7.69 -10.54 -5.66
CA ALA A 70 8.65 -11.05 -4.68
C ALA A 70 8.67 -12.59 -4.62
N GLY A 71 7.64 -13.26 -5.12
CA GLY A 71 7.53 -14.71 -5.17
C GLY A 71 6.52 -15.28 -4.16
N PRO A 72 6.10 -16.54 -4.34
CA PRO A 72 5.07 -17.17 -3.50
C PRO A 72 5.53 -17.38 -2.05
N ASP A 73 6.83 -17.65 -1.85
CA ASP A 73 7.39 -17.99 -0.54
C ASP A 73 7.84 -16.75 0.25
N PHE A 74 7.91 -15.58 -0.39
CA PHE A 74 8.39 -14.33 0.20
C PHE A 74 7.75 -14.04 1.56
N ARG A 75 6.42 -14.20 1.67
CA ARG A 75 5.70 -13.94 2.92
C ARG A 75 6.06 -14.92 4.04
N GLU A 76 6.43 -16.15 3.71
CA GLU A 76 6.77 -17.20 4.66
C GLU A 76 8.22 -17.10 5.15
N GLU A 77 9.10 -16.55 4.32
CA GLU A 77 10.52 -16.29 4.62
C GLU A 77 10.74 -15.06 5.52
N LEU A 78 9.72 -14.22 5.70
CA LEU A 78 9.78 -13.06 6.58
C LEU A 78 9.75 -13.46 8.06
N GLU A 79 10.50 -12.73 8.89
CA GLU A 79 10.39 -12.82 10.34
C GLU A 79 8.97 -12.43 10.79
N PRO A 80 8.49 -12.94 11.94
CA PRO A 80 7.12 -12.72 12.39
C PRO A 80 6.71 -11.23 12.47
N GLU A 81 7.62 -10.34 12.81
CA GLU A 81 7.36 -8.89 12.84
C GLU A 81 7.19 -8.30 11.44
N GLN A 82 8.08 -8.62 10.51
CA GLN A 82 8.02 -8.14 9.13
C GLN A 82 6.77 -8.67 8.42
N ARG A 83 6.43 -9.94 8.67
CA ARG A 83 5.21 -10.56 8.17
C ARG A 83 3.96 -9.86 8.70
N ARG A 84 3.91 -9.50 9.99
CA ARG A 84 2.79 -8.73 10.56
C ARG A 84 2.65 -7.35 9.92
N SER A 85 3.75 -6.62 9.72
CA SER A 85 3.72 -5.33 9.02
C SER A 85 3.26 -5.47 7.57
N LEU A 86 3.76 -6.49 6.85
CA LEU A 86 3.33 -6.78 5.49
C LEU A 86 1.83 -7.08 5.43
N ASP A 87 1.34 -7.93 6.32
CA ASP A 87 -0.06 -8.36 6.38
C ASP A 87 -0.99 -7.17 6.69
N ALA A 88 -0.58 -6.31 7.63
CA ALA A 88 -1.33 -5.09 7.97
C ALA A 88 -1.41 -4.10 6.79
N GLY A 89 -0.31 -3.92 6.04
CA GLY A 89 -0.31 -3.08 4.85
C GLY A 89 -1.09 -3.70 3.68
N LEU A 90 -1.07 -5.02 3.52
CA LEU A 90 -1.89 -5.72 2.53
C LEU A 90 -3.38 -5.60 2.85
N ALA A 91 -3.78 -5.72 4.11
CA ALA A 91 -5.16 -5.49 4.54
C ALA A 91 -5.61 -4.05 4.23
N GLN A 92 -4.77 -3.06 4.57
CA GLN A 92 -5.06 -1.66 4.22
C GLN A 92 -5.11 -1.44 2.69
N ALA A 93 -4.24 -2.08 1.92
CA ALA A 93 -4.29 -2.02 0.46
C ALA A 93 -5.60 -2.59 -0.09
N ASP A 94 -6.07 -3.71 0.46
CA ASP A 94 -7.35 -4.33 0.11
C ASP A 94 -8.53 -3.39 0.41
N GLU A 95 -8.59 -2.82 1.62
CA GLU A 95 -9.59 -1.82 2.01
C GLU A 95 -9.59 -0.60 1.07
N LEU A 96 -8.42 -0.09 0.70
CA LEU A 96 -8.32 1.04 -0.23
C LEU A 96 -8.89 0.69 -1.61
N VAL A 97 -8.54 -0.49 -2.13
CA VAL A 97 -8.87 -0.93 -3.49
C VAL A 97 -10.32 -1.39 -3.61
N HIS A 98 -10.83 -2.11 -2.60
CA HIS A 98 -12.12 -2.80 -2.63
C HIS A 98 -13.15 -2.18 -1.68
N GLY A 99 -12.75 -1.53 -0.60
CA GLY A 99 -13.63 -0.89 0.39
C GLY A 99 -14.36 0.37 -0.09
N GLY A 100 -14.32 0.67 -1.39
CA GLY A 100 -15.03 1.78 -2.00
C GLY A 100 -16.53 1.53 -2.18
N GLY A 101 -17.25 1.16 -1.12
CA GLY A 101 -18.69 0.91 -1.23
C GLY A 101 -19.48 0.50 0.01
N THR A 102 -19.15 0.86 1.25
CA THR A 102 -20.09 0.72 2.39
C THR A 102 -19.81 1.70 3.52
N GLY A 103 -20.88 2.36 3.98
CA GLY A 103 -21.02 3.16 5.22
C GLY A 103 -20.71 4.65 5.05
N GLN A 104 -21.63 5.63 5.12
CA GLN A 104 -22.94 5.66 5.79
C GLN A 104 -22.92 4.91 7.13
N ASP A 105 -22.22 5.49 8.09
CA ASP A 105 -22.41 5.34 9.54
C ASP A 105 -21.90 6.69 10.11
N GLU A 106 -22.66 7.62 10.69
CA GLU A 106 -24.06 7.76 11.12
C GLU A 106 -24.48 9.22 10.87
#